data_AF-A0A3B0X436-F1
#
_entry.id   AF-A0A3B0X436-F1
#
_cell.length_a   1.000
_cell.length_b   1.000
_cell.length_c   1.000
_cell.angle_alpha   90.00
_cell.angle_beta   90.00
_cell.angle_gamma   90.00
#
_symmetry.space_group_name_H-M   'P 1'
#
loop_
_entity.id
_entity.type
_entity.pdbx_description
1 polymer ?
#
loop_
_entity_poly.entity_id
_entity_poly.type
_entity_poly.pdbx_seq_one_letter_code
_entity_poly.pdbx_strand_id
1 'polypeptide(L)'
;MFCHWVSIKHHLSQFHTFVQSGVVLYPIGMSTHLTDQRFDQYNLPDSLLQGLNQAGFQQCTPIQADSLPISLGGQDVAGEAQTGTGKTIAFLVAVYNKLLTEPAPAHRKSNQPRALILAPTRELAIQIHKDAELIGSQTDLKLALIYGGTDYAQQQQSIADGVDILIGTPGRLIDFFKQHIFNLKMVQSLVLDEADRMFDLGFINDIRYLIRRCPEPTQRLSMLFSATLSFRVQELAYEHMNAPQHIQIKSEQRTADKIEERVYYPANNEKIPLLIGLILKEQPTRSIIFVNTKRVAENINAWLTGNDMPPAILSGDVPQKKRQSLLKKFQDGEHTILVATDVAARGLHIPEVSHVFNYDLPQQAEDYVHRVGRTARAGASGIAISFACEDYAHFMPEIEEYISHSIPSDSVSSDLLPELKPRAQVERYGKPQHGSGGRNSKSRHNNRRNNSQHRKQHHSHQAKKAPTDN
;
A
#
# COMPACT_ATOMS: atom_id res chain seq x y z
N MET A 1 -14.57 -43.48 32.56
CA MET A 1 -14.83 -42.20 31.86
C MET A 1 -14.59 -41.00 32.79
N PHE A 2 -13.44 -40.97 33.50
CA PHE A 2 -13.09 -39.89 34.46
C PHE A 2 -11.56 -39.67 34.60
N CYS A 3 -10.74 -40.20 33.69
CA CYS A 3 -9.28 -40.02 33.69
C CYS A 3 -8.72 -39.20 32.51
N HIS A 4 -9.57 -38.71 31.60
CA HIS A 4 -9.12 -37.92 30.44
C HIS A 4 -9.30 -36.40 30.59
N TRP A 5 -9.85 -35.94 31.72
CA TRP A 5 -10.14 -34.51 31.96
C TRP A 5 -9.14 -33.80 32.89
N VAL A 6 -8.20 -34.52 33.50
CA VAL A 6 -7.21 -33.92 34.43
C VAL A 6 -5.89 -33.55 33.71
N SER A 7 -5.59 -34.16 32.55
CA SER A 7 -4.34 -33.85 31.82
C SER A 7 -4.41 -32.56 30.98
N ILE A 8 -5.61 -32.05 30.69
CA ILE A 8 -5.80 -30.81 29.92
C ILE A 8 -5.66 -29.56 30.81
N LYS A 9 -5.86 -29.67 32.13
CA LYS A 9 -5.73 -28.54 33.07
C LYS A 9 -4.29 -28.20 33.46
N HIS A 10 -3.32 -29.09 33.27
CA HIS A 10 -1.91 -28.78 33.54
C HIS A 10 -1.17 -28.11 32.37
N HIS A 11 -1.65 -28.25 31.13
CA HIS A 11 -1.10 -27.49 29.99
C HIS A 11 -1.63 -26.05 29.86
N LEU A 12 -2.76 -25.73 30.52
CA LEU A 12 -3.34 -24.38 30.50
C LEU A 12 -2.78 -23.44 31.56
N SER A 13 -1.96 -23.93 32.50
CA SER A 13 -1.38 -23.12 33.59
C SER A 13 -0.03 -22.48 33.25
N GLN A 14 0.64 -22.89 32.15
CA GLN A 14 1.89 -22.27 31.70
C GLN A 14 1.69 -21.16 30.66
N PHE A 15 0.46 -20.93 30.20
CA PHE A 15 0.12 -19.86 29.25
C PHE A 15 -0.22 -18.51 29.90
N HIS A 16 -0.06 -18.37 31.22
CA HIS A 16 -0.48 -17.17 31.97
C HIS A 16 0.65 -16.33 32.57
N THR A 17 1.87 -16.42 32.02
CA THR A 17 2.96 -15.54 32.45
C THR A 17 3.87 -15.10 31.30
N PHE A 18 3.34 -14.54 30.21
CA PHE A 18 4.11 -13.69 29.29
C PHE A 18 3.16 -12.75 28.52
N VAL A 19 2.55 -11.81 29.25
CA VAL A 19 1.86 -10.65 28.67
C VAL A 19 2.63 -9.41 29.12
N GLN A 20 3.83 -9.20 28.54
CA GLN A 20 4.59 -7.96 28.68
C GLN A 20 5.76 -7.87 27.68
N SER A 21 5.50 -8.13 26.41
CA SER A 21 6.40 -7.78 25.31
C SER A 21 5.60 -7.87 24.02
N GLY A 22 5.47 -6.76 23.30
CA GLY A 22 4.64 -6.62 22.09
C GLY A 22 5.18 -7.38 20.88
N VAL A 23 5.37 -8.69 21.02
CA VAL A 23 5.72 -9.61 19.95
C VAL A 23 4.43 -10.01 19.24
N VAL A 24 4.29 -9.60 17.99
CA VAL A 24 3.27 -10.16 17.10
C VAL A 24 3.72 -11.58 16.77
N LEU A 25 3.06 -12.57 17.37
CA LEU A 25 3.22 -13.97 17.00
C LEU A 25 2.59 -14.16 15.61
N TYR A 26 3.41 -14.50 14.61
CA TYR A 26 2.89 -15.05 13.35
C TYR A 26 2.17 -16.37 13.68
N PRO A 27 0.88 -16.53 13.34
CA PRO A 27 0.17 -17.76 13.63
C PRO A 27 0.84 -18.92 12.89
N ILE A 28 1.21 -19.94 13.66
CA ILE A 28 1.75 -21.22 13.19
C ILE A 28 0.67 -21.88 12.34
N GLY A 29 0.80 -21.74 11.02
CA GLY A 29 -0.16 -22.21 10.03
C GLY A 29 0.30 -21.91 8.61
N MET A 30 1.57 -22.17 8.29
CA MET A 30 2.11 -22.03 6.92
C MET A 30 2.85 -23.32 6.53
N SER A 31 2.12 -24.33 6.05
CA SER A 31 2.71 -25.60 5.60
C SER A 31 2.41 -25.94 4.14
N THR A 32 2.19 -24.94 3.28
CA THR A 32 1.90 -25.19 1.84
C THR A 32 2.78 -24.44 0.84
N HIS A 33 3.78 -23.64 1.28
CA HIS A 33 4.61 -22.85 0.35
C HIS A 33 6.12 -22.81 0.67
N LEU A 34 6.64 -23.74 1.46
CA LEU A 34 8.07 -23.83 1.78
C LEU A 34 8.72 -24.96 0.97
N THR A 35 9.96 -24.74 0.55
CA THR A 35 10.80 -25.76 -0.10
C THR A 35 11.65 -26.48 0.96
N ASP A 36 12.30 -27.58 0.57
CA ASP A 36 13.27 -28.26 1.42
C ASP A 36 14.59 -27.48 1.59
N GLN A 37 14.78 -26.41 0.81
CA GLN A 37 15.96 -25.58 0.86
C GLN A 37 15.93 -24.67 2.09
N ARG A 38 17.05 -24.62 2.81
CA ARG A 38 17.17 -23.87 4.07
C ARG A 38 18.13 -22.70 3.93
N PHE A 39 17.90 -21.65 4.71
CA PHE A 39 18.78 -20.48 4.72
C PHE A 39 20.20 -20.80 5.21
N ASP A 40 20.34 -21.75 6.13
CA ASP A 40 21.63 -22.20 6.68
C ASP A 40 22.48 -23.02 5.70
N GLN A 41 21.93 -23.39 4.55
CA GLN A 41 22.68 -24.03 3.45
C GLN A 41 23.41 -23.00 2.57
N TYR A 42 23.05 -21.72 2.68
CA TYR A 42 23.78 -20.64 2.02
C TYR A 42 24.90 -20.14 2.94
N ASN A 43 26.01 -19.70 2.35
CA ASN A 43 27.15 -19.11 3.08
C ASN A 43 26.85 -17.66 3.48
N LEU A 44 25.84 -17.45 4.33
CA LEU A 44 25.42 -16.14 4.82
C LEU A 44 26.25 -15.70 6.04
N PRO A 45 26.44 -14.39 6.25
CA PRO A 45 27.02 -13.87 7.48
C PRO A 45 26.26 -14.33 8.73
N ASP A 46 26.99 -14.70 9.78
CA ASP A 46 26.41 -15.25 11.02
C ASP A 46 25.34 -14.34 11.65
N SER A 47 25.57 -13.02 11.64
CA SER A 47 24.62 -12.03 12.15
C SER A 47 23.28 -12.06 11.38
N LEU A 48 23.33 -12.17 10.05
CA LEU A 48 22.14 -12.28 9.23
C LEU A 48 21.41 -13.61 9.48
N LEU A 49 22.15 -14.72 9.58
CA LEU A 49 21.57 -16.03 9.84
C LEU A 49 20.89 -16.08 11.22
N GLN A 50 21.49 -15.44 12.24
CA GLN A 50 20.86 -15.31 13.56
C GLN A 50 19.57 -14.49 13.51
N GLY A 51 19.55 -13.37 12.79
CA GLY A 51 18.34 -12.57 12.60
C GLY A 51 17.22 -13.34 11.89
N LEU A 52 17.55 -14.09 10.84
CA LEU A 52 16.60 -14.97 10.15
C LEU A 52 16.02 -16.05 11.08
N ASN A 53 16.87 -16.70 11.89
CA ASN A 53 16.44 -17.71 12.84
C ASN A 53 15.53 -17.14 13.94
N GLN A 54 15.85 -15.96 14.48
CA GLN A 54 15.00 -15.27 15.47
C GLN A 54 13.64 -14.87 14.88
N ALA A 55 13.61 -14.53 13.60
CA ALA A 55 12.40 -14.22 12.85
C ALA A 55 11.58 -15.47 12.45
N GLY A 56 12.13 -16.68 12.66
CA GLY A 56 11.49 -17.94 12.29
C GLY A 56 11.67 -18.36 10.82
N PHE A 57 12.56 -17.71 10.07
CA PHE A 57 12.86 -18.05 8.68
C PHE A 57 13.93 -19.13 8.59
N GLN A 58 13.50 -20.40 8.59
CA GLN A 58 14.41 -21.55 8.44
C GLN A 58 14.45 -22.11 7.02
N GLN A 59 13.28 -22.26 6.40
CA GLN A 59 13.12 -22.78 5.04
C GLN A 59 12.77 -21.67 4.07
N CYS A 60 13.20 -21.83 2.83
CA CYS A 60 12.96 -20.90 1.75
C CYS A 60 11.58 -21.12 1.12
N THR A 61 10.96 -20.05 0.64
CA THR A 61 9.87 -20.14 -0.33
C THR A 61 10.44 -20.40 -1.74
N PRO A 62 9.63 -20.83 -2.74
CA PRO A 62 10.13 -21.07 -4.10
C PRO A 62 10.87 -19.87 -4.71
N ILE A 63 10.34 -18.66 -4.56
CA ILE A 63 11.03 -17.46 -5.08
C ILE A 63 12.38 -17.25 -4.40
N GLN A 64 12.50 -17.52 -3.09
CA GLN A 64 13.74 -17.41 -2.35
C GLN A 64 14.75 -18.48 -2.79
N ALA A 65 14.30 -19.73 -2.91
CA ALA A 65 15.11 -20.87 -3.33
C ALA A 65 15.72 -20.65 -4.71
N ASP A 66 14.95 -20.09 -5.65
CA ASP A 66 15.39 -19.84 -7.01
C ASP A 66 16.24 -18.55 -7.12
N SER A 67 15.89 -17.49 -6.39
CA SER A 67 16.56 -16.19 -6.53
C SER A 67 17.84 -16.02 -5.71
N LEU A 68 17.93 -16.64 -4.54
CA LEU A 68 19.06 -16.46 -3.63
C LEU A 68 20.37 -17.02 -4.21
N PRO A 69 20.43 -18.21 -4.82
CA PRO A 69 21.68 -18.70 -5.43
C PRO A 69 22.28 -17.71 -6.45
N ILE A 70 21.43 -17.03 -7.21
CA ILE A 70 21.83 -16.07 -8.25
C ILE A 70 22.28 -14.75 -7.62
N SER A 71 21.43 -14.15 -6.79
CA SER A 71 21.68 -12.84 -6.18
C SER A 71 22.80 -12.85 -5.15
N LEU A 72 22.95 -13.92 -4.36
CA LEU A 72 24.10 -14.11 -3.47
C LEU A 72 25.41 -14.30 -4.25
N GLY A 73 25.33 -14.82 -5.48
CA GLY A 73 26.43 -14.87 -6.44
C GLY A 73 26.76 -13.51 -7.08
N GLY A 74 26.03 -12.44 -6.74
CA GLY A 74 26.25 -11.10 -7.25
C GLY A 74 25.66 -10.83 -8.64
N GLN A 75 24.81 -11.71 -9.14
CA GLN A 75 24.11 -11.54 -10.42
C GLN A 75 22.73 -10.89 -10.22
N ASP A 76 22.34 -10.03 -11.17
CA ASP A 76 21.07 -9.34 -11.13
C ASP A 76 19.88 -10.30 -11.30
N VAL A 77 18.75 -9.98 -10.66
CA VAL A 77 17.53 -10.81 -10.68
C VAL A 77 16.31 -9.97 -11.07
N ALA A 78 15.54 -10.46 -12.04
CA ALA A 78 14.19 -10.00 -12.33
C ALA A 78 13.18 -11.11 -11.97
N GLY A 79 12.57 -11.00 -10.79
CA GLY A 79 11.67 -11.99 -10.20
C GLY A 79 10.19 -11.65 -10.41
N GLU A 80 9.46 -12.57 -11.03
CA GLU A 80 8.00 -12.58 -11.09
C GLU A 80 7.43 -13.55 -10.05
N ALA A 81 6.71 -13.01 -9.07
CA ALA A 81 5.92 -13.80 -8.14
C ALA A 81 4.81 -12.95 -7.50
N GLN A 82 3.72 -13.59 -7.07
CA GLN A 82 2.61 -12.89 -6.42
C GLN A 82 2.99 -12.31 -5.05
N THR A 83 2.22 -11.36 -4.52
CA THR A 83 2.41 -10.86 -3.14
C THR A 83 2.23 -11.99 -2.12
N GLY A 84 3.01 -11.98 -1.04
CA GLY A 84 2.95 -13.02 -0.01
C GLY A 84 3.79 -14.26 -0.30
N THR A 85 4.49 -14.32 -1.45
CA THR A 85 5.39 -15.45 -1.80
C THR A 85 6.78 -15.36 -1.18
N GLY A 86 7.09 -14.32 -0.40
CA GLY A 86 8.38 -14.16 0.28
C GLY A 86 9.43 -13.33 -0.50
N LYS A 87 9.03 -12.56 -1.53
CA LYS A 87 9.90 -11.65 -2.31
C LYS A 87 10.72 -10.70 -1.43
N THR A 88 10.08 -10.13 -0.41
CA THR A 88 10.72 -9.16 0.50
C THR A 88 11.94 -9.76 1.21
N ILE A 89 11.79 -10.94 1.82
CA ILE A 89 12.90 -11.62 2.47
C ILE A 89 13.98 -12.03 1.44
N ALA A 90 13.60 -12.43 0.23
CA ALA A 90 14.55 -12.81 -0.81
C ALA A 90 15.55 -11.67 -1.13
N PHE A 91 15.05 -10.47 -1.45
CA PHE A 91 15.95 -9.36 -1.76
C PHE A 91 16.62 -8.78 -0.51
N LEU A 92 15.97 -8.78 0.66
CA LEU A 92 16.59 -8.29 1.88
C LEU A 92 17.80 -9.14 2.26
N VAL A 93 17.69 -10.47 2.19
CA VAL A 93 18.83 -11.38 2.44
C VAL A 93 19.98 -11.09 1.47
N ALA A 94 19.70 -10.90 0.19
CA ALA A 94 20.73 -10.54 -0.79
C ALA A 94 21.37 -9.16 -0.50
N VAL A 95 20.57 -8.16 -0.12
CA VAL A 95 21.06 -6.83 0.27
C VAL A 95 21.97 -6.93 1.51
N TYR A 96 21.50 -7.57 2.58
CA TYR A 96 22.28 -7.73 3.82
C TYR A 96 23.57 -8.50 3.55
N ASN A 97 23.50 -9.62 2.83
CA ASN A 97 24.68 -10.39 2.44
C ASN A 97 25.70 -9.50 1.72
N LYS A 98 25.29 -8.81 0.66
CA LYS A 98 26.16 -7.89 -0.11
C LYS A 98 26.83 -6.85 0.80
N LEU A 99 26.06 -6.20 1.68
CA LEU A 99 26.58 -5.13 2.54
C LEU A 99 27.48 -5.63 3.68
N LEU A 100 27.29 -6.86 4.15
CA LEU A 100 28.08 -7.45 5.22
C LEU A 100 29.36 -8.14 4.70
N THR A 101 29.33 -8.68 3.48
CA THR A 101 30.50 -9.35 2.87
C THR A 101 31.40 -8.39 2.11
N GLU A 102 30.87 -7.25 1.66
CA GLU A 102 31.66 -6.22 0.97
C GLU A 102 31.87 -5.00 1.87
N PRO A 103 33.07 -4.40 1.86
CA PRO A 103 33.30 -3.17 2.58
C PRO A 103 32.47 -2.03 1.98
N ALA A 104 32.18 -1.03 2.81
CA ALA A 104 31.60 0.21 2.33
C ALA A 104 32.57 0.92 1.35
N PRO A 105 32.08 1.57 0.28
CA PRO A 105 32.94 2.27 -0.67
C PRO A 105 33.83 3.33 0.01
N ALA A 106 35.05 3.48 -0.47
CA ALA A 106 35.98 4.50 0.01
C ALA A 106 35.36 5.91 -0.11
N HIS A 107 35.63 6.78 0.87
CA HIS A 107 35.12 8.17 0.92
C HIS A 107 33.60 8.33 1.03
N ARG A 108 32.86 7.24 1.28
CA ARG A 108 31.44 7.29 1.64
C ARG A 108 31.23 8.15 2.88
N LYS A 109 30.25 9.05 2.81
CA LYS A 109 29.74 9.78 3.99
C LYS A 109 28.63 8.96 4.66
N SER A 110 28.46 9.12 5.97
CA SER A 110 27.44 8.38 6.74
C SER A 110 26.02 8.54 6.19
N ASN A 111 25.69 9.70 5.64
CA ASN A 111 24.37 10.03 5.10
C ASN A 111 24.12 9.52 3.67
N GLN A 112 25.08 8.84 3.05
CA GLN A 112 24.91 8.25 1.71
C GLN A 112 24.49 6.80 1.91
N PRO A 113 23.44 6.25 1.28
CA PRO A 113 23.09 4.83 1.41
C PRO A 113 24.02 3.89 0.62
N ARG A 114 24.17 2.65 1.08
CA ARG A 114 24.80 1.52 0.35
C ARG A 114 23.77 0.68 -0.39
N ALA A 115 22.55 0.63 0.11
CA ALA A 115 21.42 0.00 -0.56
C ALA A 115 20.25 0.98 -0.70
N LEU A 116 19.60 0.96 -1.85
CA LEU A 116 18.38 1.71 -2.12
C LEU A 116 17.25 0.73 -2.46
N ILE A 117 16.17 0.76 -1.70
CA ILE A 117 14.98 -0.06 -1.94
C ILE A 117 13.80 0.86 -2.24
N LEU A 118 13.28 0.75 -3.46
CA LEU A 118 12.13 1.51 -3.94
C LEU A 118 10.86 0.70 -3.77
N ALA A 119 9.86 1.32 -3.15
CA ALA A 119 8.52 0.77 -3.04
C ALA A 119 7.48 1.78 -3.59
N PRO A 120 6.42 1.33 -4.27
CA PRO A 120 5.38 2.19 -4.85
C PRO A 120 4.59 2.98 -3.81
N THR A 121 4.47 2.47 -2.59
CA THR A 121 3.60 3.04 -1.57
C THR A 121 4.29 3.15 -0.22
N ARG A 122 3.77 4.04 0.61
CA ARG A 122 4.25 4.23 1.98
C ARG A 122 4.07 2.95 2.79
N GLU A 123 2.95 2.27 2.61
CA GLU A 123 2.57 1.10 3.38
C GLU A 123 3.50 -0.07 3.08
N LEU A 124 3.81 -0.31 1.80
CA LEU A 124 4.81 -1.32 1.43
C LEU A 124 6.20 -0.91 1.94
N ALA A 125 6.60 0.36 1.82
CA ALA A 125 7.89 0.82 2.36
C ALA A 125 8.02 0.57 3.87
N ILE A 126 6.94 0.79 4.64
CA ILE A 126 6.89 0.50 6.09
C ILE A 126 7.03 -1.01 6.35
N GLN A 127 6.40 -1.86 5.54
CA GLN A 127 6.49 -3.32 5.70
C GLN A 127 7.91 -3.81 5.44
N ILE A 128 8.50 -3.40 4.32
CA ILE A 128 9.88 -3.73 3.98
C ILE A 128 10.83 -3.27 5.09
N HIS A 129 10.63 -2.07 5.65
CA HIS A 129 11.46 -1.58 6.75
C HIS A 129 11.34 -2.45 8.00
N LYS A 130 10.14 -2.86 8.39
CA LYS A 130 9.94 -3.75 9.54
C LYS A 130 10.60 -5.11 9.33
N ASP A 131 10.48 -5.67 8.13
CA ASP A 131 11.11 -6.94 7.79
C ASP A 131 12.64 -6.80 7.78
N ALA A 132 13.15 -5.66 7.29
CA ALA A 132 14.58 -5.34 7.33
C ALA A 132 15.10 -5.19 8.77
N GLU A 133 14.37 -4.50 9.66
CA GLU A 133 14.71 -4.40 11.08
C GLU A 133 14.73 -5.78 11.74
N LEU A 134 13.77 -6.63 11.41
CA LEU A 134 13.63 -7.95 11.99
C LEU A 134 14.82 -8.86 11.66
N ILE A 135 15.14 -9.00 10.37
CA ILE A 135 16.25 -9.90 9.95
C ILE A 135 17.63 -9.28 10.15
N GLY A 136 17.71 -7.95 10.21
CA GLY A 136 18.94 -7.19 10.45
C GLY A 136 19.25 -6.94 11.92
N SER A 137 18.45 -7.47 12.85
CA SER A 137 18.49 -7.16 14.28
C SER A 137 19.84 -7.46 14.96
N GLN A 138 20.68 -8.31 14.37
CA GLN A 138 22.02 -8.64 14.86
C GLN A 138 23.14 -7.96 14.05
N THR A 139 22.80 -6.96 13.22
CA THR A 139 23.75 -6.22 12.39
C THR A 139 23.88 -4.78 12.85
N ASP A 140 25.03 -4.15 12.58
CA ASP A 140 25.25 -2.72 12.87
C ASP A 140 24.81 -1.80 11.71
N LEU A 141 24.10 -2.34 10.70
CA LEU A 141 23.66 -1.57 9.54
C LEU A 141 22.50 -0.65 9.92
N LYS A 142 22.60 0.62 9.50
CA LYS A 142 21.58 1.62 9.79
C LYS A 142 20.49 1.65 8.71
N LEU A 143 19.23 1.64 9.13
CA LEU A 143 18.07 1.73 8.26
C LEU A 143 17.48 3.14 8.30
N ALA A 144 17.00 3.62 7.15
CA ALA A 144 16.16 4.81 7.10
C ALA A 144 14.95 4.58 6.19
N LEU A 145 13.79 5.06 6.64
CA LEU A 145 12.51 4.92 5.94
C LEU A 145 11.98 6.29 5.55
N ILE A 146 11.82 6.52 4.24
CA ILE A 146 11.37 7.81 3.73
C ILE A 146 10.17 7.72 2.77
N TYR A 147 9.14 8.50 3.07
CA TYR A 147 7.91 8.54 2.27
C TYR A 147 7.14 9.84 2.49
N GLY A 148 6.23 10.15 1.56
CA GLY A 148 5.40 11.35 1.61
C GLY A 148 4.36 11.38 2.74
N GLY A 149 3.88 12.58 3.06
CA GLY A 149 2.64 12.79 3.83
C GLY A 149 2.79 12.99 5.35
N THR A 150 3.91 12.67 5.99
CA THR A 150 4.18 13.00 7.40
C THR A 150 5.68 13.19 7.71
N ASP A 151 5.98 13.77 8.87
CA ASP A 151 7.25 13.67 9.64
C ASP A 151 8.55 14.01 8.88
N TYR A 152 8.49 15.08 8.08
CA TYR A 152 9.59 15.54 7.23
C TYR A 152 10.94 15.68 7.97
N ALA A 153 10.96 16.45 9.07
CA ALA A 153 12.18 16.73 9.83
C ALA A 153 12.77 15.46 10.46
N GLN A 154 11.92 14.54 10.93
CA GLN A 154 12.36 13.28 11.52
C GLN A 154 13.01 12.38 10.47
N GLN A 155 12.41 12.27 9.28
CA GLN A 155 13.00 11.52 8.16
C GLN A 155 14.35 12.11 7.74
N GLN A 156 14.46 13.44 7.67
CA GLN A 156 15.73 14.10 7.36
C GLN A 156 16.80 13.81 8.44
N GLN A 157 16.43 13.87 9.71
CA GLN A 157 17.34 13.57 10.82
C GLN A 157 17.83 12.12 10.77
N SER A 158 16.95 11.14 10.48
CA SER A 158 17.36 9.72 10.38
C SER A 158 18.44 9.47 9.33
N ILE A 159 18.45 10.25 8.24
CA ILE A 159 19.51 10.17 7.22
C ILE A 159 20.79 10.84 7.71
N ALA A 160 20.66 11.98 8.40
CA ALA A 160 21.79 12.71 8.97
C ALA A 160 22.56 11.89 10.01
N ASP A 161 21.84 11.10 10.82
CA ASP A 161 22.41 10.19 11.83
C ASP A 161 23.17 8.99 11.21
N GLY A 162 23.04 8.82 9.90
CA GLY A 162 23.70 7.81 9.08
C GLY A 162 22.73 6.75 8.56
N VAL A 163 22.94 6.30 7.32
CA VAL A 163 22.07 5.34 6.64
C VAL A 163 22.87 4.40 5.76
N ASP A 164 22.71 3.09 5.95
CA ASP A 164 23.26 2.05 5.08
C ASP A 164 22.22 1.51 4.10
N ILE A 165 20.99 1.28 4.56
CA ILE A 165 19.88 0.82 3.72
C ILE A 165 18.78 1.88 3.77
N LEU A 166 18.50 2.49 2.62
CA LEU A 166 17.46 3.49 2.46
C LEU A 166 16.25 2.89 1.75
N ILE A 167 15.11 2.86 2.44
CA ILE A 167 13.85 2.33 1.94
C ILE A 167 12.90 3.50 1.73
N GLY A 168 12.25 3.60 0.57
CA GLY A 168 11.31 4.68 0.38
C GLY A 168 10.52 4.73 -0.92
N THR A 169 9.62 5.71 -0.98
CA THR A 169 8.80 5.99 -2.16
C THR A 169 9.49 6.99 -3.10
N PRO A 170 9.41 6.82 -4.44
CA PRO A 170 10.16 7.62 -5.41
C PRO A 170 10.06 9.15 -5.21
N GLY A 171 8.85 9.68 -5.03
CA GLY A 171 8.63 11.13 -4.90
C GLY A 171 9.40 11.77 -3.73
N ARG A 172 9.34 11.17 -2.52
CA ARG A 172 10.05 11.69 -1.34
C ARG A 172 11.56 11.50 -1.45
N LEU A 173 12.01 10.40 -2.06
CA LEU A 173 13.42 10.17 -2.36
C LEU A 173 14.00 11.25 -3.28
N ILE A 174 13.28 11.58 -4.35
CA ILE A 174 13.69 12.63 -5.29
C ILE A 174 13.74 13.99 -4.61
N ASP A 175 12.74 14.30 -3.77
CA ASP A 175 12.70 15.56 -3.02
C ASP A 175 13.95 15.72 -2.14
N PHE A 176 14.25 14.73 -1.30
CA PHE A 176 15.42 14.74 -0.43
C PHE A 176 16.75 14.72 -1.20
N PHE A 177 16.80 13.99 -2.31
CA PHE A 177 17.96 13.97 -3.19
C PHE A 177 18.23 15.35 -3.81
N LYS A 178 17.19 16.03 -4.31
CA LYS A 178 17.28 17.39 -4.89
C LYS A 178 17.74 18.43 -3.87
N GLN A 179 17.44 18.20 -2.60
CA GLN A 179 17.92 19.03 -1.49
C GLN A 179 19.33 18.65 -1.00
N HIS A 180 19.99 17.70 -1.67
CA HIS A 180 21.33 17.23 -1.33
C HIS A 180 21.45 16.63 0.08
N ILE A 181 20.36 16.10 0.64
CA ILE A 181 20.36 15.43 1.95
C ILE A 181 21.21 14.15 1.91
N PHE A 182 21.22 13.46 0.78
CA PHE A 182 22.07 12.30 0.48
C PHE A 182 22.49 12.31 -0.99
N ASN A 183 23.38 11.39 -1.37
CA ASN A 183 23.63 11.05 -2.77
C ASN A 183 23.58 9.52 -2.96
N LEU A 184 23.47 9.07 -4.20
CA LEU A 184 23.29 7.66 -4.54
C LEU A 184 24.55 7.02 -5.12
N LYS A 185 25.70 7.71 -5.11
CA LYS A 185 26.92 7.24 -5.79
C LYS A 185 27.64 6.10 -5.05
N MET A 186 27.24 5.80 -3.81
CA MET A 186 27.80 4.72 -3.00
C MET A 186 26.89 3.48 -2.93
N VAL A 187 25.84 3.43 -3.75
CA VAL A 187 24.89 2.33 -3.77
C VAL A 187 25.53 1.07 -4.39
N GLN A 188 25.70 0.03 -3.58
CA GLN A 188 26.13 -1.31 -3.96
C GLN A 188 24.95 -2.23 -4.31
N SER A 189 23.73 -1.92 -3.82
CA SER A 189 22.53 -2.69 -4.16
C SER A 189 21.30 -1.81 -4.40
N LEU A 190 20.59 -2.07 -5.49
CA LEU A 190 19.36 -1.39 -5.88
C LEU A 190 18.22 -2.40 -5.98
N VAL A 191 17.09 -2.12 -5.32
CA VAL A 191 15.89 -2.95 -5.37
C VAL A 191 14.69 -2.14 -5.84
N LEU A 192 13.92 -2.73 -6.77
CA LEU A 192 12.60 -2.26 -7.18
C LEU A 192 11.57 -3.31 -6.76
N ASP A 193 10.79 -3.03 -5.72
CA ASP A 193 9.71 -3.94 -5.27
C ASP A 193 8.35 -3.47 -5.78
N GLU A 194 7.52 -4.41 -6.24
CA GLU A 194 6.29 -4.15 -6.99
C GLU A 194 6.52 -3.16 -8.15
N ALA A 195 7.40 -3.53 -9.09
CA ALA A 195 7.77 -2.65 -10.21
C ALA A 195 6.58 -2.28 -11.11
N ASP A 196 5.75 -3.26 -11.49
CA ASP A 196 4.48 -3.05 -12.20
C ASP A 196 3.58 -2.00 -11.51
N ARG A 197 3.42 -2.13 -10.20
CA ARG A 197 2.67 -1.20 -9.36
C ARG A 197 3.21 0.22 -9.43
N MET A 198 4.53 0.39 -9.50
CA MET A 198 5.13 1.72 -9.67
C MET A 198 4.86 2.31 -11.05
N PHE A 199 4.76 1.48 -12.11
CA PHE A 199 4.34 1.92 -13.44
C PHE A 199 2.89 2.41 -13.44
N ASP A 200 1.98 1.65 -12.82
CA ASP A 200 0.55 2.02 -12.73
C ASP A 200 0.32 3.36 -12.02
N LEU A 201 1.20 3.68 -11.06
CA LEU A 201 1.17 4.94 -10.32
C LEU A 201 1.89 6.08 -11.05
N GLY A 202 2.45 5.83 -12.23
CA GLY A 202 3.12 6.83 -13.06
C GLY A 202 4.54 7.17 -12.61
N PHE A 203 5.18 6.37 -11.75
CA PHE A 203 6.52 6.64 -11.21
C PHE A 203 7.67 6.28 -12.16
N ILE A 204 7.40 5.85 -13.39
CA ILE A 204 8.45 5.43 -14.33
C ILE A 204 9.56 6.48 -14.53
N ASN A 205 9.19 7.75 -14.69
CA ASN A 205 10.17 8.82 -14.86
C ASN A 205 10.98 9.06 -13.58
N ASP A 206 10.33 8.91 -12.43
CA ASP A 206 10.95 9.08 -11.11
C ASP A 206 11.93 7.94 -10.81
N ILE A 207 11.58 6.70 -11.17
CA ILE A 207 12.47 5.54 -11.06
C ILE A 207 13.69 5.74 -11.94
N ARG A 208 13.49 6.02 -13.24
CA ARG A 208 14.59 6.28 -14.19
C ARG A 208 15.49 7.43 -13.70
N TYR A 209 14.90 8.47 -13.11
CA TYR A 209 15.64 9.56 -12.50
C TYR A 209 16.57 9.04 -11.39
N LEU A 210 16.07 8.29 -10.42
CA LEU A 210 16.87 7.77 -9.30
C LEU A 210 17.94 6.77 -9.75
N ILE A 211 17.61 5.85 -10.64
CA ILE A 211 18.54 4.82 -11.14
C ILE A 211 19.76 5.46 -11.82
N ARG A 212 19.55 6.45 -12.69
CA ARG A 212 20.63 7.18 -13.38
C ARG A 212 21.59 7.92 -12.44
N ARG A 213 21.27 8.02 -11.15
CA ARG A 213 22.11 8.65 -10.12
C ARG A 213 22.88 7.64 -9.27
N CYS A 214 22.56 6.36 -9.39
CA CYS A 214 23.33 5.26 -8.81
C CYS A 214 24.63 5.03 -9.62
N PRO A 215 25.55 4.14 -9.17
CA PRO A 215 26.64 3.61 -9.98
C PRO A 215 26.10 2.88 -11.22
N GLU A 216 26.93 2.55 -12.20
CA GLU A 216 26.50 1.80 -13.40
C GLU A 216 26.01 0.39 -13.05
N PRO A 217 25.14 -0.24 -13.88
CA PRO A 217 24.58 -1.56 -13.59
C PRO A 217 25.65 -2.64 -13.32
N THR A 218 26.81 -2.55 -13.98
CA THR A 218 27.93 -3.49 -13.79
C THR A 218 28.65 -3.35 -12.44
N GLN A 219 28.37 -2.31 -11.66
CA GLN A 219 29.05 -1.98 -10.40
C GLN A 219 28.17 -2.19 -9.17
N ARG A 220 26.93 -2.63 -9.34
CA ARG A 220 25.95 -2.79 -8.26
C ARG A 220 25.10 -4.03 -8.52
N LEU A 221 24.59 -4.63 -7.45
CA LEU A 221 23.59 -5.68 -7.54
C LEU A 221 22.21 -5.04 -7.71
N SER A 222 21.55 -5.26 -8.84
CA SER A 222 20.17 -4.79 -9.08
C SER A 222 19.19 -5.96 -8.99
N MET A 223 18.08 -5.73 -8.29
CA MET A 223 17.01 -6.70 -8.14
C MET A 223 15.67 -6.02 -8.44
N LEU A 224 14.85 -6.66 -9.27
CA LEU A 224 13.51 -6.22 -9.60
C LEU A 224 12.53 -7.33 -9.24
N PHE A 225 11.52 -6.99 -8.44
CA PHE A 225 10.46 -7.91 -8.06
C PHE A 225 9.10 -7.34 -8.44
N SER A 226 8.28 -8.14 -9.10
CA SER A 226 7.01 -7.71 -9.67
C SER A 226 5.97 -8.84 -9.58
N ALA A 227 4.68 -8.52 -9.54
CA ALA A 227 3.65 -9.54 -9.71
C ALA A 227 3.56 -9.99 -11.17
N THR A 228 3.86 -9.07 -12.09
CA THR A 228 3.89 -9.30 -13.54
C THR A 228 5.17 -8.71 -14.16
N LEU A 229 5.82 -9.43 -15.07
CA LEU A 229 6.88 -8.87 -15.92
C LEU A 229 6.28 -8.40 -17.25
N SER A 230 5.42 -7.38 -17.19
CA SER A 230 4.90 -6.73 -18.40
C SER A 230 6.04 -6.19 -19.28
N PHE A 231 5.79 -5.96 -20.57
CA PHE A 231 6.80 -5.44 -21.51
C PHE A 231 7.52 -4.18 -20.98
N ARG A 232 6.79 -3.30 -20.29
CA ARG A 232 7.35 -2.08 -19.67
C ARG A 232 8.31 -2.38 -18.52
N VAL A 233 7.98 -3.36 -17.69
CA VAL A 233 8.85 -3.80 -16.58
C VAL A 233 10.09 -4.50 -17.13
N GLN A 234 9.94 -5.32 -18.18
CA GLN A 234 11.07 -5.95 -18.87
C GLN A 234 11.97 -4.91 -19.55
N GLU A 235 11.41 -3.88 -20.17
CA GLU A 235 12.18 -2.76 -20.74
C GLU A 235 13.02 -2.07 -19.65
N LEU A 236 12.44 -1.82 -18.49
CA LEU A 236 13.16 -1.22 -17.37
C LEU A 236 14.33 -2.10 -16.89
N ALA A 237 14.10 -3.41 -16.76
CA ALA A 237 15.16 -4.36 -16.41
C ALA A 237 16.28 -4.36 -17.45
N TYR A 238 15.92 -4.40 -18.74
CA TYR A 238 16.87 -4.38 -19.85
C TYR A 238 17.70 -3.08 -19.91
N GLU A 239 17.08 -1.91 -19.69
CA GLU A 239 17.75 -0.60 -19.75
C GLU A 239 18.70 -0.38 -18.56
N HIS A 240 18.41 -0.99 -17.41
CA HIS A 240 19.00 -0.57 -16.14
C HIS A 240 19.65 -1.66 -15.29
N MET A 241 19.59 -2.92 -15.70
CA MET A 241 20.21 -4.05 -14.99
C MET A 241 21.32 -4.67 -15.86
N ASN A 242 22.22 -5.41 -15.22
CA ASN A 242 23.33 -6.08 -15.88
C ASN A 242 22.97 -7.55 -16.17
N ALA A 243 22.39 -7.80 -17.36
CA ALA A 243 21.98 -9.13 -17.82
C ALA A 243 21.22 -9.93 -16.75
N PRO A 244 20.07 -9.42 -16.27
CA PRO A 244 19.36 -10.01 -15.14
C PRO A 244 18.84 -11.40 -15.47
N GLN A 245 18.94 -12.32 -14.50
CA GLN A 245 18.27 -13.62 -14.60
C GLN A 245 16.79 -13.45 -14.33
N HIS A 246 15.98 -13.96 -15.27
CA HIS A 246 14.53 -13.94 -15.15
C HIS A 246 14.05 -15.17 -14.38
N ILE A 247 13.38 -14.94 -13.26
CA ILE A 247 12.84 -16.00 -12.41
C ILE A 247 11.33 -15.84 -12.41
N GLN A 248 10.62 -16.84 -12.90
CA GLN A 248 9.17 -16.85 -12.89
C GLN A 248 8.68 -17.99 -12.01
N ILE A 249 8.17 -17.64 -10.83
CA ILE A 249 7.48 -18.60 -9.99
C ILE A 249 6.06 -18.68 -10.52
N LYS A 250 5.77 -19.75 -11.26
CA LYS A 250 4.39 -20.07 -11.63
C LYS A 250 3.60 -20.13 -10.33
N SER A 251 2.57 -19.29 -10.20
CA SER A 251 1.56 -19.57 -9.18
C SER A 251 1.07 -20.97 -9.48
N GLU A 252 1.06 -21.87 -8.49
CA GLU A 252 0.14 -22.99 -8.58
C GLU A 252 -1.21 -22.35 -8.92
N GLN A 253 -1.80 -22.68 -10.07
CA GLN A 253 -3.06 -22.12 -10.57
C GLN A 253 -4.23 -22.24 -9.55
N ARG A 254 -3.98 -22.92 -8.43
CA ARG A 254 -4.89 -23.24 -7.34
C ARG A 254 -5.42 -22.07 -6.52
N THR A 255 -4.93 -20.84 -6.66
CA THR A 255 -5.56 -19.68 -5.98
C THR A 255 -6.74 -19.14 -6.78
N ALA A 256 -6.65 -19.10 -8.12
CA ALA A 256 -7.79 -18.75 -8.97
C ALA A 256 -8.88 -19.84 -8.90
N ASP A 257 -8.49 -21.12 -8.82
CA ASP A 257 -9.43 -22.24 -8.66
C ASP A 257 -10.25 -22.20 -7.34
N LYS A 258 -9.90 -21.33 -6.38
CA LYS A 258 -10.58 -21.18 -5.08
C LYS A 258 -11.43 -19.92 -4.96
N ILE A 259 -11.43 -19.06 -5.97
CA ILE A 259 -12.31 -17.91 -6.03
C ILE A 259 -13.54 -18.33 -6.82
N GLU A 260 -14.69 -18.29 -6.17
CA GLU A 260 -15.95 -18.36 -6.88
C GLU A 260 -16.24 -17.00 -7.51
N GLU A 261 -16.14 -16.93 -8.82
CA GLU A 261 -16.37 -15.71 -9.60
C GLU A 261 -17.79 -15.72 -10.18
N ARG A 262 -18.51 -14.61 -10.02
CA ARG A 262 -19.84 -14.41 -10.61
C ARG A 262 -19.94 -13.02 -11.23
N VAL A 263 -20.61 -12.91 -12.37
CA VAL A 263 -20.93 -11.63 -13.01
C VAL A 263 -22.43 -11.42 -13.08
N TYR A 264 -22.86 -10.19 -12.78
CA TYR A 264 -24.23 -9.71 -13.01
C TYR A 264 -24.19 -8.59 -14.04
N TYR A 265 -25.24 -8.47 -14.86
CA TYR A 265 -25.40 -7.40 -15.86
C TYR A 265 -26.56 -6.46 -15.49
N PRO A 266 -26.43 -5.66 -14.40
CA PRO A 266 -27.48 -4.74 -13.99
C PRO A 266 -27.49 -3.46 -14.85
N ALA A 267 -28.66 -2.83 -14.97
CA ALA A 267 -28.73 -1.43 -15.36
C ALA A 267 -28.08 -0.54 -14.28
N ASN A 268 -27.62 0.66 -14.67
CA ASN A 268 -26.88 1.54 -13.76
C ASN A 268 -27.66 1.93 -12.49
N ASN A 269 -28.98 2.05 -12.60
CA ASN A 269 -29.89 2.33 -11.48
C ASN A 269 -30.13 1.12 -10.55
N GLU A 270 -29.88 -0.11 -11.03
CA GLU A 270 -30.08 -1.35 -10.28
C GLU A 270 -28.86 -1.73 -9.43
N LYS A 271 -27.68 -1.17 -9.72
CA LYS A 271 -26.42 -1.53 -9.05
C LYS A 271 -26.46 -1.36 -7.52
N ILE A 272 -27.06 -0.28 -7.01
CA ILE A 272 -27.12 -0.03 -5.56
C ILE A 272 -28.07 -1.03 -4.86
N PRO A 273 -29.33 -1.21 -5.33
CA PRO A 273 -30.20 -2.26 -4.80
C PRO A 273 -29.54 -3.64 -4.87
N LEU A 274 -28.93 -3.99 -6.01
CA LEU A 274 -28.25 -5.27 -6.20
C LEU A 274 -27.09 -5.47 -5.22
N LEU A 275 -26.24 -4.46 -5.02
CA LEU A 275 -25.15 -4.51 -4.04
C LEU A 275 -25.68 -4.81 -2.64
N ILE A 276 -26.72 -4.09 -2.20
CA ILE A 276 -27.30 -4.27 -0.87
C ILE A 276 -27.97 -5.65 -0.75
N GLY A 277 -28.73 -6.07 -1.76
CA GLY A 277 -29.36 -7.39 -1.80
C GLY A 277 -28.33 -8.52 -1.73
N LEU A 278 -27.22 -8.42 -2.46
CA LEU A 278 -26.14 -9.39 -2.40
C LEU A 278 -25.42 -9.39 -1.05
N ILE A 279 -25.16 -8.24 -0.43
CA ILE A 279 -24.58 -8.19 0.93
C ILE A 279 -25.51 -8.87 1.95
N LEU A 280 -26.83 -8.66 1.84
CA LEU A 280 -27.82 -9.29 2.72
C LEU A 280 -27.94 -10.80 2.50
N LYS A 281 -27.84 -11.25 1.24
CA LYS A 281 -27.94 -12.66 0.86
C LYS A 281 -26.68 -13.44 1.24
N GLU A 282 -25.52 -12.92 0.87
CA GLU A 282 -24.22 -13.60 1.05
C GLU A 282 -23.68 -13.46 2.48
N GLN A 283 -24.10 -12.42 3.22
CA GLN A 283 -23.66 -12.14 4.61
C GLN A 283 -22.14 -12.21 4.79
N PRO A 284 -21.37 -11.39 4.05
CA PRO A 284 -19.91 -11.44 4.09
C PRO A 284 -19.38 -11.15 5.50
N THR A 285 -18.43 -11.95 5.98
CA THR A 285 -17.74 -11.65 7.26
C THR A 285 -16.90 -10.38 7.15
N ARG A 286 -16.22 -10.23 6.02
CA ARG A 286 -15.51 -9.02 5.58
C ARG A 286 -15.61 -8.88 4.07
N SER A 287 -15.89 -7.67 3.58
CA SER A 287 -15.99 -7.38 2.15
C SER A 287 -15.25 -6.11 1.75
N ILE A 288 -14.79 -6.11 0.50
CA ILE A 288 -14.28 -4.93 -0.18
C ILE A 288 -15.12 -4.64 -1.41
N ILE A 289 -15.46 -3.37 -1.64
CA ILE A 289 -16.25 -2.89 -2.76
C ILE A 289 -15.36 -1.95 -3.57
N PHE A 290 -14.99 -2.37 -4.78
CA PHE A 290 -14.17 -1.61 -5.69
C PHE A 290 -15.00 -0.73 -6.62
N VAL A 291 -14.60 0.52 -6.73
CA VAL A 291 -15.21 1.53 -7.59
C VAL A 291 -14.16 2.33 -8.36
N ASN A 292 -14.52 2.81 -9.54
CA ASN A 292 -13.55 3.49 -10.40
C ASN A 292 -13.31 4.95 -9.99
N THR A 293 -14.29 5.59 -9.31
CA THR A 293 -14.18 7.01 -8.94
C THR A 293 -14.52 7.28 -7.48
N LYS A 294 -13.88 8.31 -6.91
CA LYS A 294 -14.19 8.79 -5.55
C LYS A 294 -15.67 9.16 -5.39
N ARG A 295 -16.28 9.78 -6.41
CA ARG A 295 -17.68 10.20 -6.36
C ARG A 295 -18.62 9.01 -6.18
N VAL A 296 -18.33 7.89 -6.85
CA VAL A 296 -19.09 6.65 -6.68
C VAL A 296 -18.86 6.09 -5.28
N ALA A 297 -17.62 6.12 -4.76
CA ALA A 297 -17.32 5.70 -3.38
C ALA A 297 -18.15 6.49 -2.34
N GLU A 298 -18.22 7.81 -2.48
CA GLU A 298 -19.04 8.68 -1.61
C GLU A 298 -20.54 8.36 -1.71
N ASN A 299 -21.03 8.06 -2.92
CA ASN A 299 -22.43 7.70 -3.13
C ASN A 299 -22.78 6.35 -2.50
N ILE A 300 -21.95 5.33 -2.70
CA ILE A 300 -22.13 4.01 -2.07
C ILE A 300 -22.13 4.16 -0.55
N ASN A 301 -21.21 4.95 0.01
CA ASN A 301 -21.17 5.20 1.45
C ASN A 301 -22.47 5.82 1.98
N ALA A 302 -23.05 6.79 1.27
CA ALA A 302 -24.33 7.39 1.66
C ALA A 302 -25.49 6.38 1.65
N TRP A 303 -25.54 5.51 0.64
CA TRP A 303 -26.56 4.47 0.52
C TRP A 303 -26.39 3.39 1.59
N LEU A 304 -25.20 2.82 1.74
CA LEU A 304 -24.92 1.79 2.73
C LEU A 304 -25.14 2.30 4.16
N THR A 305 -24.71 3.53 4.48
CA THR A 305 -24.97 4.14 5.79
C THR A 305 -26.48 4.36 6.04
N GLY A 306 -27.23 4.80 5.03
CA GLY A 306 -28.69 4.97 5.14
C GLY A 306 -29.45 3.64 5.30
N ASN A 307 -28.82 2.53 4.93
CA ASN A 307 -29.35 1.17 5.02
C ASN A 307 -28.65 0.37 6.14
N ASP A 308 -28.18 1.04 7.19
CA ASP A 308 -27.64 0.46 8.42
C ASP A 308 -26.36 -0.40 8.24
N MET A 309 -25.59 -0.18 7.18
CA MET A 309 -24.35 -0.89 6.86
C MET A 309 -23.16 0.07 6.63
N PRO A 310 -22.78 0.91 7.62
CA PRO A 310 -21.80 1.97 7.41
C PRO A 310 -20.43 1.42 6.99
N PRO A 311 -19.92 1.76 5.78
CA PRO A 311 -18.63 1.28 5.33
C PRO A 311 -17.48 2.20 5.77
N ALA A 312 -16.26 1.67 5.78
CA ALA A 312 -15.06 2.49 5.74
C ALA A 312 -14.77 2.91 4.28
N ILE A 313 -14.37 4.16 4.03
CA ILE A 313 -14.00 4.64 2.69
C ILE A 313 -12.49 4.80 2.59
N LEU A 314 -11.88 4.24 1.55
CA LEU A 314 -10.52 4.50 1.13
C LEU A 314 -10.50 5.14 -0.25
N SER A 315 -10.20 6.44 -0.29
CA SER A 315 -10.03 7.21 -1.52
C SER A 315 -8.79 8.12 -1.43
N GLY A 316 -8.42 8.76 -2.54
CA GLY A 316 -7.32 9.71 -2.61
C GLY A 316 -7.39 10.86 -1.60
N ASP A 317 -8.60 11.33 -1.28
CA ASP A 317 -8.79 12.52 -0.42
C ASP A 317 -8.82 12.18 1.09
N VAL A 318 -8.75 10.89 1.45
CA VAL A 318 -8.70 10.49 2.87
C VAL A 318 -7.29 10.78 3.40
N PRO A 319 -7.15 11.63 4.43
CA PRO A 319 -5.83 11.95 4.99
C PRO A 319 -5.11 10.69 5.49
N GLN A 320 -3.79 10.65 5.30
CA GLN A 320 -2.99 9.45 5.53
C GLN A 320 -3.12 8.84 6.94
N LYS A 321 -3.13 9.67 8.00
CA LYS A 321 -3.34 9.19 9.38
C LYS A 321 -4.71 8.52 9.55
N LYS A 322 -5.74 9.06 8.90
CA LYS A 322 -7.09 8.48 8.92
C LYS A 322 -7.15 7.19 8.12
N ARG A 323 -6.47 7.12 6.96
CA ARG A 323 -6.33 5.91 6.15
C ARG A 323 -5.75 4.75 6.98
N GLN A 324 -4.66 4.98 7.70
CA GLN A 324 -4.05 3.98 8.57
C GLN A 324 -5.00 3.53 9.70
N SER A 325 -5.71 4.48 10.32
CA SER A 325 -6.70 4.16 11.35
C SER A 325 -7.88 3.35 10.81
N LEU A 326 -8.40 3.69 9.63
CA LEU A 326 -9.50 2.97 8.99
C LEU A 326 -9.09 1.55 8.60
N LEU A 327 -7.88 1.40 8.04
CA LEU A 327 -7.33 0.09 7.74
C LEU A 327 -7.22 -0.74 9.01
N LYS A 328 -6.57 -0.21 10.05
CA LYS A 328 -6.44 -0.92 11.34
C LYS A 328 -7.80 -1.38 11.87
N LYS A 329 -8.79 -0.49 11.91
CA LYS A 329 -10.16 -0.83 12.31
C LYS A 329 -10.79 -1.92 11.46
N PHE A 330 -10.52 -1.93 10.16
CA PHE A 330 -10.96 -3.00 9.26
C PHE A 330 -10.21 -4.33 9.53
N GLN A 331 -8.92 -4.28 9.88
CA GLN A 331 -8.16 -5.48 10.29
C GLN A 331 -8.68 -6.06 11.61
N ASP A 332 -8.98 -5.18 12.56
CA ASP A 332 -9.47 -5.51 13.90
C ASP A 332 -10.96 -5.96 13.88
N GLY A 333 -11.64 -5.86 12.74
CA GLY A 333 -13.03 -6.29 12.56
C GLY A 333 -14.08 -5.27 13.02
N GLU A 334 -13.67 -4.05 13.42
CA GLU A 334 -14.60 -2.95 13.76
C GLU A 334 -15.40 -2.47 12.54
N HIS A 335 -14.82 -2.59 11.34
CA HIS A 335 -15.51 -2.38 10.07
C HIS A 335 -15.46 -3.66 9.26
N THR A 336 -16.62 -4.12 8.78
CA THR A 336 -16.75 -5.31 7.95
C THR A 336 -16.83 -5.00 6.46
N ILE A 337 -17.17 -3.76 6.08
CA ILE A 337 -17.31 -3.32 4.69
C ILE A 337 -16.31 -2.18 4.41
N LEU A 338 -15.53 -2.34 3.34
CA LEU A 338 -14.57 -1.35 2.86
C LEU A 338 -14.92 -0.93 1.43
N VAL A 339 -15.13 0.35 1.17
CA VAL A 339 -15.31 0.90 -0.19
C VAL A 339 -14.02 1.56 -0.61
N ALA A 340 -13.44 1.13 -1.73
CA ALA A 340 -12.14 1.62 -2.18
C ALA A 340 -12.05 1.86 -3.69
N THR A 341 -11.25 2.85 -4.09
CA THR A 341 -10.78 2.96 -5.47
C THR A 341 -9.48 2.19 -5.63
N ASP A 342 -9.17 1.76 -6.86
CA ASP A 342 -7.90 1.08 -7.16
C ASP A 342 -6.71 1.85 -6.59
N VAL A 343 -6.57 3.13 -6.97
CA VAL A 343 -5.47 4.00 -6.53
C VAL A 343 -5.33 4.03 -5.01
N ALA A 344 -6.44 3.98 -4.27
CA ALA A 344 -6.42 4.05 -2.82
C ALA A 344 -6.23 2.69 -2.14
N ALA A 345 -6.60 1.59 -2.79
CA ALA A 345 -6.47 0.21 -2.29
C ALA A 345 -5.09 -0.41 -2.60
N ARG A 346 -4.44 0.07 -3.65
CA ARG A 346 -3.17 -0.44 -4.15
C ARG A 346 -2.02 -0.15 -3.17
N GLY A 347 -1.15 -1.15 -2.98
CA GLY A 347 -0.03 -1.12 -2.01
C GLY A 347 -0.44 -1.23 -0.53
N LEU A 348 -1.73 -1.47 -0.24
CA LEU A 348 -2.19 -1.75 1.11
C LEU A 348 -2.22 -3.26 1.35
N HIS A 349 -1.66 -3.69 2.48
CA HIS A 349 -1.93 -5.02 3.02
C HIS A 349 -3.30 -5.04 3.68
N ILE A 350 -4.31 -5.16 2.85
CA ILE A 350 -5.68 -5.39 3.27
C ILE A 350 -5.75 -6.85 3.76
N PRO A 351 -6.29 -7.11 4.97
CA PRO A 351 -6.55 -8.46 5.44
C PRO A 351 -7.35 -9.26 4.43
N GLU A 352 -7.25 -10.58 4.49
CA GLU A 352 -8.09 -11.47 3.71
C GLU A 352 -9.57 -11.14 3.93
N VAL A 353 -10.26 -10.83 2.85
CA VAL A 353 -11.71 -10.58 2.85
C VAL A 353 -12.43 -11.83 2.36
N SER A 354 -13.63 -12.09 2.87
CA SER A 354 -14.46 -13.18 2.37
C SER A 354 -15.00 -12.88 0.97
N HIS A 355 -15.33 -11.60 0.71
CA HIS A 355 -16.00 -11.18 -0.52
C HIS A 355 -15.34 -9.97 -1.16
N VAL A 356 -15.21 -10.01 -2.47
CA VAL A 356 -14.83 -8.88 -3.31
C VAL A 356 -16.01 -8.52 -4.19
N PHE A 357 -16.45 -7.27 -4.14
CA PHE A 357 -17.46 -6.72 -5.03
C PHE A 357 -16.80 -5.75 -6.01
N ASN A 358 -16.69 -6.14 -7.28
CA ASN A 358 -16.34 -5.21 -8.36
C ASN A 358 -17.59 -4.43 -8.75
N TYR A 359 -17.95 -3.43 -7.95
CA TYR A 359 -19.12 -2.59 -8.23
C TYR A 359 -18.98 -1.89 -9.58
N ASP A 360 -17.80 -1.37 -9.89
CA ASP A 360 -17.44 -0.98 -11.26
C ASP A 360 -16.37 -1.95 -11.77
N LEU A 361 -16.47 -2.47 -12.99
CA LEU A 361 -15.36 -3.25 -13.57
C LEU A 361 -14.12 -2.36 -13.77
N PRO A 362 -12.91 -2.91 -13.58
CA PRO A 362 -11.68 -2.17 -13.85
C PRO A 362 -11.53 -1.91 -15.36
N GLN A 363 -10.83 -0.83 -15.70
CA GLN A 363 -10.52 -0.49 -17.10
C GLN A 363 -9.34 -1.28 -17.65
N GLN A 364 -8.54 -1.90 -16.78
CA GLN A 364 -7.39 -2.73 -17.13
C GLN A 364 -7.62 -4.13 -16.57
N ALA A 365 -7.37 -5.16 -17.38
CA ALA A 365 -7.61 -6.55 -17.01
C ALA A 365 -6.73 -6.99 -15.83
N GLU A 366 -5.50 -6.47 -15.74
CA GLU A 366 -4.57 -6.73 -14.64
C GLU A 366 -5.15 -6.29 -13.28
N ASP A 367 -5.87 -5.17 -13.26
CA ASP A 367 -6.52 -4.68 -12.04
C ASP A 367 -7.62 -5.62 -11.55
N TYR A 368 -8.29 -6.35 -12.44
CA TYR A 368 -9.27 -7.36 -12.05
C TYR A 368 -8.64 -8.42 -11.15
N VAL A 369 -7.52 -9.00 -11.59
CA VAL A 369 -6.76 -10.00 -10.83
C VAL A 369 -6.28 -9.43 -9.49
N HIS A 370 -5.83 -8.17 -9.47
CA HIS A 370 -5.43 -7.51 -8.22
C HIS A 370 -6.57 -7.28 -7.23
N ARG A 371 -7.80 -7.07 -7.73
CA ARG A 371 -9.00 -6.90 -6.91
C ARG A 371 -9.50 -8.23 -6.37
N VAL A 372 -9.68 -9.24 -7.21
CA VAL A 372 -10.16 -10.56 -6.76
C VAL A 372 -9.12 -11.27 -5.90
N GLY A 373 -7.84 -11.04 -6.15
CA GLY A 373 -6.74 -11.49 -5.29
C GLY A 373 -6.69 -10.83 -3.90
N ARG A 374 -7.69 -10.05 -3.49
CA ARG A 374 -7.91 -9.61 -2.09
C ARG A 374 -8.64 -10.67 -1.26
N THR A 375 -9.32 -11.60 -1.91
CA THR A 375 -9.88 -12.80 -1.27
C THR A 375 -9.01 -14.04 -1.58
N ALA A 376 -9.38 -15.18 -1.00
CA ALA A 376 -8.79 -16.51 -1.24
C ALA A 376 -7.25 -16.62 -1.09
N ARG A 377 -6.64 -15.81 -0.22
CA ARG A 377 -5.21 -15.98 0.12
C ARG A 377 -5.04 -17.08 1.18
N ALA A 378 -3.81 -17.59 1.32
CA ALA A 378 -3.42 -18.64 2.29
C ALA A 378 -4.27 -19.94 2.27
N GLY A 379 -4.90 -20.26 1.15
CA GLY A 379 -5.62 -21.52 0.94
C GLY A 379 -7.10 -21.50 1.28
N ALA A 380 -7.66 -20.38 1.77
CA ALA A 380 -9.10 -20.19 1.96
C ALA A 380 -9.83 -20.00 0.61
N SER A 381 -11.15 -20.28 0.58
CA SER A 381 -12.01 -19.95 -0.55
C SER A 381 -12.55 -18.52 -0.44
N GLY A 382 -12.83 -17.91 -1.58
CA GLY A 382 -13.30 -16.53 -1.68
C GLY A 382 -14.41 -16.37 -2.69
N ILE A 383 -15.22 -15.32 -2.57
CA ILE A 383 -16.24 -14.99 -3.57
C ILE A 383 -15.92 -13.63 -4.18
N ALA A 384 -15.90 -13.55 -5.51
CA ALA A 384 -15.74 -12.33 -6.28
C ALA A 384 -16.99 -12.09 -7.15
N ILE A 385 -17.73 -11.03 -6.85
CA ILE A 385 -18.95 -10.67 -7.60
C ILE A 385 -18.71 -9.38 -8.37
N SER A 386 -18.97 -9.41 -9.66
CA SER A 386 -18.69 -8.31 -10.58
C SER A 386 -19.95 -7.78 -11.25
N PHE A 387 -20.06 -6.45 -11.39
CA PHE A 387 -21.18 -5.81 -12.09
C PHE A 387 -20.73 -5.26 -13.44
N ALA A 388 -21.14 -5.95 -14.50
CA ALA A 388 -20.97 -5.52 -15.88
C ALA A 388 -22.16 -4.64 -16.32
N CYS A 389 -22.19 -3.40 -15.83
CA CYS A 389 -23.24 -2.43 -16.18
C CYS A 389 -22.98 -1.76 -17.55
N GLU A 390 -23.94 -0.96 -18.00
CA GLU A 390 -23.90 -0.21 -19.27
C GLU A 390 -22.58 0.54 -19.52
N ASP A 391 -22.01 1.13 -18.46
CA ASP A 391 -20.80 1.93 -18.58
C ASP A 391 -19.51 1.10 -18.69
N TYR A 392 -19.48 -0.12 -18.15
CA TYR A 392 -18.23 -0.87 -17.93
C TYR A 392 -18.23 -2.30 -18.48
N ALA A 393 -19.36 -2.81 -18.98
CA ALA A 393 -19.46 -4.16 -19.53
C ALA A 393 -18.50 -4.42 -20.70
N HIS A 394 -18.11 -3.38 -21.44
CA HIS A 394 -17.19 -3.47 -22.57
C HIS A 394 -15.74 -3.87 -22.17
N PHE A 395 -15.36 -3.76 -20.89
CA PHE A 395 -14.08 -4.26 -20.38
C PHE A 395 -14.06 -5.76 -20.11
N MET A 396 -15.23 -6.42 -20.06
CA MET A 396 -15.33 -7.85 -19.72
C MET A 396 -14.54 -8.76 -20.67
N PRO A 397 -14.59 -8.60 -22.01
CA PRO A 397 -13.84 -9.48 -22.91
C PRO A 397 -12.33 -9.47 -22.67
N GLU A 398 -11.74 -8.29 -22.46
CA GLU A 398 -10.31 -8.16 -22.16
C GLU A 398 -9.95 -8.79 -20.80
N ILE A 399 -10.86 -8.70 -19.83
CA ILE A 399 -10.70 -9.36 -18.52
C ILE A 399 -10.72 -10.88 -18.68
N GLU A 400 -11.72 -11.45 -19.36
CA GLU A 400 -11.85 -12.90 -19.57
C GLU A 400 -10.69 -13.48 -20.39
N GLU A 401 -10.21 -12.75 -21.41
CA GLU A 401 -9.02 -13.10 -22.17
C GLU A 401 -7.79 -13.17 -21.27
N TYR A 402 -7.59 -12.16 -20.42
CA TYR A 402 -6.46 -12.09 -19.50
C TYR A 402 -6.46 -13.22 -18.46
N ILE A 403 -7.63 -13.52 -17.86
CA ILE A 403 -7.76 -14.61 -16.87
C ILE A 403 -7.91 -15.99 -17.52
N SER A 404 -7.97 -16.05 -18.86
CA SER A 404 -8.05 -17.28 -19.67
C SER A 404 -9.27 -18.16 -19.37
N HIS A 405 -10.36 -17.59 -18.87
CA HIS A 405 -11.65 -18.27 -18.67
C HIS A 405 -12.81 -17.25 -18.64
N SER A 406 -14.02 -17.70 -18.94
CA SER A 406 -15.23 -16.87 -18.83
C SER A 406 -15.82 -16.91 -17.44
N ILE A 407 -16.36 -15.77 -16.97
CA ILE A 407 -16.95 -15.65 -15.65
C ILE A 407 -18.43 -16.08 -15.72
N PRO A 408 -18.89 -17.03 -14.88
CA PRO A 408 -20.29 -17.42 -14.84
C PRO A 408 -21.24 -16.24 -14.57
N SER A 409 -22.27 -16.14 -15.41
CA SER A 409 -23.27 -15.07 -15.32
C SER A 409 -24.48 -15.50 -14.49
N ASP A 410 -24.85 -14.66 -13.53
CA ASP A 410 -26.06 -14.78 -12.73
C ASP A 410 -27.11 -13.74 -13.18
N SER A 411 -28.39 -14.13 -13.08
CA SER A 411 -29.50 -13.24 -13.37
C SER A 411 -29.79 -12.27 -12.23
N VAL A 412 -30.03 -11.00 -12.55
CA VAL A 412 -30.61 -10.04 -11.60
C VAL A 412 -32.09 -10.38 -11.40
N SER A 413 -32.42 -11.00 -10.27
CA SER A 413 -33.78 -11.34 -9.91
C SER A 413 -34.39 -10.32 -8.94
N SER A 414 -35.72 -10.22 -8.90
CA SER A 414 -36.42 -9.21 -8.09
C SER A 414 -36.17 -9.36 -6.58
N ASP A 415 -35.89 -10.56 -6.10
CA ASP A 415 -35.51 -10.84 -4.70
C ASP A 415 -34.13 -10.28 -4.33
N LEU A 416 -33.26 -10.01 -5.31
CA LEU A 416 -31.96 -9.37 -5.11
C LEU A 416 -32.03 -7.84 -5.13
N LEU A 417 -33.20 -7.25 -5.40
CA LEU A 417 -33.41 -5.80 -5.51
C LEU A 417 -34.34 -5.31 -4.39
N PRO A 418 -33.88 -5.25 -3.13
CA PRO A 418 -34.72 -4.82 -2.01
C PRO A 418 -35.11 -3.35 -2.14
N GLU A 419 -36.26 -2.98 -1.56
CA GLU A 419 -36.60 -1.58 -1.35
C GLU A 419 -35.61 -0.94 -0.36
N LEU A 420 -35.01 0.16 -0.77
CA LEU A 420 -33.95 0.80 -0.02
C LEU A 420 -34.46 1.93 0.86
N LYS A 421 -33.91 2.03 2.07
CA LYS A 421 -34.03 3.25 2.88
C LYS A 421 -33.31 4.41 2.18
N PRO A 422 -33.79 5.66 2.34
CA PRO A 422 -33.14 6.82 1.76
C PRO A 422 -31.67 6.93 2.19
N ARG A 423 -30.80 7.34 1.26
CA ARG A 423 -29.38 7.60 1.56
C ARG A 423 -29.20 8.59 2.71
N ALA A 424 -28.20 8.33 3.57
CA ALA A 424 -27.83 9.22 4.65
C ALA A 424 -27.16 10.51 4.15
N GLN A 425 -27.28 11.61 4.90
CA GLN A 425 -26.42 12.78 4.71
C GLN A 425 -25.07 12.51 5.39
N VAL A 426 -24.04 12.24 4.60
CA VAL A 426 -22.69 11.96 5.11
C VAL A 426 -21.76 13.13 4.85
N GLU A 427 -20.92 13.46 5.82
CA GLU A 427 -19.90 14.50 5.66
C GLU A 427 -18.91 14.10 4.55
N ARG A 428 -18.69 15.01 3.60
CA ARG A 428 -17.72 14.77 2.51
C ARG A 428 -16.32 15.12 2.99
N TYR A 429 -15.39 14.19 2.80
CA TYR A 429 -13.96 14.45 2.99
C TYR A 429 -13.47 15.47 1.94
N GLY A 430 -12.90 16.59 2.41
CA GLY A 430 -12.18 17.56 1.58
C GLY A 430 -12.91 18.86 1.23
N LYS A 431 -14.11 19.15 1.76
CA LYS A 431 -14.68 20.50 1.62
C LYS A 431 -14.07 21.46 2.67
N PRO A 432 -13.53 22.62 2.26
CA PRO A 432 -13.24 23.71 3.20
C PRO A 432 -14.55 24.12 3.86
N GLN A 433 -14.56 24.16 5.19
CA GLN A 433 -15.66 24.72 5.97
C GLN A 433 -15.67 26.23 5.70
N HIS A 434 -16.39 26.67 4.65
CA HIS A 434 -16.70 28.09 4.51
C HIS A 434 -17.62 28.45 5.67
N GLY A 435 -17.02 29.03 6.72
CA GLY A 435 -17.74 29.57 7.86
C GLY A 435 -18.78 30.58 7.37
N SER A 436 -20.05 30.18 7.39
CA SER A 436 -21.16 31.10 7.30
C SER A 436 -21.22 31.85 8.64
N GLY A 437 -20.40 32.90 8.75
CA GLY A 437 -20.55 33.91 9.78
C GLY A 437 -21.89 34.59 9.60
N GLY A 438 -22.90 34.10 10.32
CA GLY A 438 -24.24 34.68 10.36
C GLY A 438 -24.16 36.12 10.83
N ARG A 439 -24.41 37.06 9.91
CA ARG A 439 -24.70 38.46 10.21
C ARG A 439 -25.98 38.51 11.03
N ASN A 440 -25.81 38.62 12.35
CA ASN A 440 -26.89 38.91 13.27
C ASN A 440 -27.23 40.40 13.15
N SER A 441 -28.15 40.74 12.24
CA SER A 441 -28.77 42.06 12.14
C SER A 441 -29.72 42.24 13.34
N LYS A 442 -29.20 42.80 14.43
CA LYS A 442 -30.03 43.39 15.49
C LYS A 442 -30.14 44.90 15.26
N SER A 443 -31.31 45.25 14.72
CA SER A 443 -31.98 46.54 14.86
C SER A 443 -31.66 47.22 16.20
N ARG A 444 -31.05 48.41 16.14
CA ARG A 444 -31.14 49.41 17.20
C ARG A 444 -31.50 50.77 16.61
N HIS A 445 -32.69 51.18 16.97
CA HIS A 445 -33.34 52.46 16.76
C HIS A 445 -32.45 53.67 17.12
N ASN A 446 -32.52 54.68 16.25
CA ASN A 446 -32.72 56.11 16.54
C ASN A 446 -32.23 56.66 17.88
N ASN A 447 -31.19 57.50 17.84
CA ASN A 447 -31.31 58.88 18.29
C ASN A 447 -30.09 59.70 17.87
N ARG A 448 -30.26 60.65 16.93
CA ARG A 448 -29.40 61.85 16.85
C ARG A 448 -30.10 62.95 16.05
N ARG A 449 -30.85 63.75 16.80
CA ARG A 449 -31.27 65.11 16.45
C ARG A 449 -30.08 66.07 16.61
N ASN A 450 -30.03 67.05 15.71
CA ASN A 450 -29.38 68.36 15.81
C ASN A 450 -27.84 68.32 15.98
N ASN A 451 -27.04 69.17 15.35
CA ASN A 451 -27.31 70.55 14.97
C ASN A 451 -26.30 70.93 13.87
N SER A 452 -26.80 71.38 12.72
CA SER A 452 -26.03 72.13 11.75
C SER A 452 -25.96 73.57 12.22
N GLN A 453 -24.77 74.08 12.58
CA GLN A 453 -24.51 75.51 12.49
C GLN A 453 -23.02 75.83 12.55
N HIS A 454 -22.62 76.59 11.53
CA HIS A 454 -21.48 77.51 11.49
C HIS A 454 -20.06 76.93 11.48
N ARG A 455 -19.07 77.56 10.84
CA ARG A 455 -18.97 78.57 9.77
C ARG A 455 -17.45 78.72 9.60
N LYS A 456 -16.99 78.61 8.36
CA LYS A 456 -15.85 79.30 7.73
C LYS A 456 -14.46 79.35 8.42
N GLN A 457 -13.49 79.13 7.53
CA GLN A 457 -12.22 79.87 7.38
C GLN A 457 -11.17 79.70 8.49
N HIS A 458 -10.03 79.10 8.17
CA HIS A 458 -8.89 79.88 7.66
C HIS A 458 -7.72 78.96 7.23
N HIS A 459 -7.08 79.38 6.14
CA HIS A 459 -5.75 79.00 5.69
C HIS A 459 -4.65 79.40 6.69
N SER A 460 -3.62 78.55 6.81
CA SER A 460 -2.18 78.89 6.71
C SER A 460 -1.38 77.58 6.84
N HIS A 461 -0.58 77.18 5.85
CA HIS A 461 0.83 77.54 5.67
C HIS A 461 1.71 77.03 6.84
N GLN A 462 2.85 76.36 6.66
CA GLN A 462 3.75 76.32 5.50
C GLN A 462 4.85 75.27 5.71
N ALA A 463 5.45 74.87 4.59
CA ALA A 463 6.90 74.72 4.38
C ALA A 463 7.63 73.43 4.78
N LYS A 464 8.06 72.77 3.69
CA LYS A 464 9.46 72.54 3.27
C LYS A 464 10.08 71.15 3.47
N LYS A 465 10.45 70.63 2.30
CA LYS A 465 11.71 69.99 1.91
C LYS A 465 11.94 68.52 2.32
N ALA A 466 11.99 67.73 1.25
CA ALA A 466 12.73 66.48 1.05
C ALA A 466 14.24 66.64 1.34
N PRO A 467 15.12 65.65 1.04
CA PRO A 467 14.89 64.26 0.60
C PRO A 467 15.79 63.24 1.36
N THR A 468 15.87 62.05 0.78
CA THR A 468 17.02 61.12 0.66
C THR A 468 16.98 59.82 1.46
N ASP A 469 16.81 58.77 0.66
CA ASP A 469 17.73 57.63 0.49
C ASP A 469 17.53 56.35 1.29
N ASN A 470 17.42 55.32 0.44
CA ASN A 470 17.70 53.89 0.54
C ASN A 470 16.70 52.98 1.26
#